data_AF-A0A929ECK6-F1
#
_entry.id   AF-A0A929ECK6-F1
#
_cell.length_a   1.000
_cell.length_b   1.000
_cell.length_c   1.000
_cell.angle_alpha   90.00
_cell.angle_beta   90.00
_cell.angle_gamma   90.00
#
_symmetry.space_group_name_H-M   'P 1'
#
loop_
_entity.id
_entity.type
_entity.pdbx_description
1 polymer ?
#
loop_
_entity_poly.entity_id
_entity_poly.type
_entity_poly.pdbx_seq_one_letter_code
_entity_poly.pdbx_strand_id
1 'polypeptide(L)' 'MYTSPLRRKIASDQCGLDSNLKTEFNNLYVCDCSVIPEAWGLPPSLTLLALGKRLGMHLTGGSATIH' A
#
# COMPACT_ATOMS: atom_id res chain seq x y z
N MET A 1 15.04 2.25 -17.52
CA MET A 1 16.31 2.59 -16.85
C MET A 1 16.33 4.10 -16.58
N TYR A 2 15.42 4.59 -15.73
CA TYR A 2 15.31 6.01 -15.37
C TYR A 2 15.78 6.18 -13.93
N THR A 3 17.06 6.47 -13.75
CA THR A 3 17.62 6.86 -12.45
C THR A 3 17.74 8.37 -12.41
N SER A 4 16.63 9.06 -12.13
CA SER A 4 16.70 10.47 -11.75
C SER A 4 17.05 10.56 -10.25
N PRO A 5 17.97 11.47 -9.85
CA PRO A 5 18.37 11.67 -8.45
C PRO A 5 17.22 12.03 -7.48
N LEU A 6 16.03 12.32 -8.01
CA LEU A 6 14.82 12.68 -7.28
C LEU A 6 14.12 11.51 -6.56
N ARG A 7 14.48 10.25 -6.86
CA ARG A 7 13.89 9.08 -6.18
C ARG A 7 14.44 8.84 -4.76
N ARG A 8 15.50 9.54 -4.34
CA ARG A 8 16.06 9.37 -2.98
C ARG A 8 15.37 10.19 -1.89
N LYS A 9 14.32 10.95 -2.23
CA LYS A 9 13.57 11.78 -1.26
C LYS A 9 12.10 11.37 -1.07
N ILE A 10 11.66 10.27 -1.70
CA ILE A 10 10.30 9.71 -1.53
C ILE A 10 10.35 8.27 -0.98
N ALA A 11 11.49 7.88 -0.39
CA ALA A 11 11.64 6.61 0.31
C ALA A 11 11.77 6.80 1.83
N SER A 12 12.05 8.03 2.30
CA SER A 12 12.11 8.37 3.72
C SER A 12 10.78 8.85 4.27
N ASP A 13 9.92 9.42 3.41
CA ASP A 13 8.58 9.89 3.78
C ASP A 13 7.61 8.78 3.40
N GLN A 14 7.79 7.64 4.08
CA GLN A 14 6.88 6.52 4.06
C GLN A 14 5.49 7.10 4.29
N CYS A 15 4.62 6.99 3.26
CA CYS A 15 3.29 7.59 3.22
C CYS A 15 2.70 7.53 4.63
N GLY A 16 2.38 8.69 5.23
CA GLY A 16 1.96 8.83 6.63
C GLY A 16 0.65 8.11 6.91
N LEU A 17 0.71 6.79 6.85
CA LEU A 17 -0.37 5.84 6.89
C LEU A 17 -0.29 5.09 8.20
N ASP A 18 -1.44 4.71 8.71
CA ASP A 18 -1.51 3.72 9.76
C ASP A 18 -1.34 2.28 9.23
N SER A 19 -1.40 1.31 10.13
CA SER A 19 -1.36 -0.12 9.79
C SER A 19 -2.54 -0.60 8.93
N ASN A 20 -3.58 0.21 8.75
CA ASN A 20 -4.75 -0.07 7.91
C ASN A 20 -4.71 0.68 6.58
N LEU A 21 -3.53 1.22 6.22
CA LEU A 21 -3.34 1.96 4.98
C LEU A 21 -4.17 3.25 4.90
N LYS A 22 -4.61 3.78 6.04
CA LYS A 22 -5.40 5.01 6.13
C LYS A 22 -4.47 6.19 6.32
N THR A 23 -4.74 7.28 5.60
CA THR A 23 -4.06 8.57 5.78
C THR A 23 -4.56 9.29 7.04
N GLU A 24 -3.97 10.43 7.38
CA GLU A 24 -4.50 11.34 8.41
C GLU A 24 -5.93 11.84 8.09
N PHE A 25 -6.33 11.83 6.81
CA PHE A 25 -7.65 12.24 6.38
C PHE A 25 -8.66 11.11 6.53
N ASN A 26 -9.86 11.47 6.97
CA ASN A 26 -10.94 10.50 7.11
C ASN A 26 -11.38 9.94 5.76
N ASN A 27 -11.61 8.63 5.74
CA ASN A 27 -12.06 7.86 4.57
C ASN A 27 -11.12 7.91 3.35
N LEU A 28 -9.84 8.21 3.55
CA LEU A 28 -8.82 8.22 2.49
C LEU A 28 -7.75 7.16 2.77
N TYR A 29 -7.63 6.20 1.85
CA TYR A 29 -6.76 5.02 1.95
C TYR A 29 -5.86 4.88 0.72
N VAL A 30 -4.69 4.26 0.89
CA VAL A 30 -3.69 4.06 -0.18
C VAL A 30 -3.27 2.60 -0.24
N CYS A 31 -3.43 1.93 -1.37
CA CYS A 31 -3.10 0.50 -1.51
C CYS A 31 -2.34 0.20 -2.82
N ASP A 32 -1.28 0.96 -3.07
CA ASP A 32 -0.42 0.82 -4.25
C ASP A 32 1.03 0.45 -3.86
N CYS A 33 1.95 0.45 -4.82
CA CYS A 33 3.36 0.12 -4.55
C CYS A 33 4.06 1.10 -3.58
N SER A 34 3.50 2.28 -3.32
CA SER A 34 4.13 3.29 -2.45
C SER A 34 4.13 2.90 -0.98
N VAL A 35 3.25 1.97 -0.58
CA VAL A 35 3.17 1.47 0.80
C VAL A 35 4.23 0.41 1.12
N ILE A 36 4.97 -0.05 0.11
CA ILE A 36 6.03 -1.04 0.27
C ILE A 36 7.32 -0.30 0.66
N PRO A 37 7.93 -0.60 1.82
CA PRO A 37 9.06 0.16 2.38
C PRO A 37 10.26 0.31 1.43
N GLU A 38 10.54 -0.73 0.66
CA GLU A 38 11.69 -0.77 -0.23
C GLU A 38 11.38 -1.62 -1.46
N ALA A 39 12.18 -1.43 -2.52
CA ALA A 39 12.04 -2.23 -3.73
C ALA A 39 12.64 -3.63 -3.54
N TRP A 40 11.80 -4.67 -3.62
CA TRP A 40 12.22 -6.08 -3.44
C TRP A 40 12.73 -6.76 -4.72
N GLY A 41 12.81 -6.05 -5.84
CA GLY A 41 13.23 -6.62 -7.13
C GLY A 41 12.27 -7.67 -7.72
N LEU A 42 11.12 -7.89 -7.09
CA LEU A 42 10.06 -8.81 -7.53
C LEU A 42 8.81 -8.01 -7.91
N PRO A 43 7.98 -8.50 -8.86
CA PRO A 43 6.68 -7.91 -9.13
C PRO A 43 5.81 -7.93 -7.85
N PRO A 44 5.34 -6.78 -7.32
CA PRO A 44 4.57 -6.73 -6.09
C PRO A 44 3.10 -7.14 -6.29
N SER A 45 2.76 -7.76 -7.43
CA SER A 45 1.38 -8.06 -7.83
C SER A 45 0.63 -8.87 -6.77
N LEU A 46 1.25 -9.91 -6.22
CA LEU A 46 0.65 -10.74 -5.18
C LEU A 46 0.50 -9.96 -3.85
N THR A 47 1.49 -9.14 -3.52
CA THR A 47 1.47 -8.28 -2.33
C THR A 47 0.33 -7.26 -2.42
N LEU A 48 0.18 -6.57 -3.55
CA LEU A 48 -0.90 -5.61 -3.79
C LEU A 48 -2.28 -6.28 -3.76
N LEU A 49 -2.41 -7.47 -4.34
CA LEU A 49 -3.65 -8.23 -4.29
C LEU A 49 -4.03 -8.61 -2.86
N ALA A 50 -3.06 -9.08 -2.07
CA ALA A 50 -3.26 -9.43 -0.67
C ALA A 50 -3.61 -8.20 0.20
N LEU A 51 -2.90 -7.08 0.01
CA LEU A 51 -3.18 -5.81 0.68
C LEU A 51 -4.59 -5.30 0.35
N GLY A 52 -4.98 -5.31 -0.93
CA GLY A 52 -6.31 -4.89 -1.36
C GLY A 52 -7.42 -5.76 -0.76
N LYS A 53 -7.22 -7.09 -0.74
CA LYS A 53 -8.16 -8.02 -0.09
C LYS A 53 -8.30 -7.73 1.40
N ARG A 54 -7.18 -7.56 2.12
CA ARG A 54 -7.18 -7.22 3.55
C ARG A 54 -7.90 -5.90 3.81
N LEU A 55 -7.60 -4.87 3.01
CA LEU A 55 -8.23 -3.55 3.14
C LEU A 55 -9.75 -3.64 2.90
N GLY A 56 -10.17 -4.36 1.86
CA GLY A 56 -11.61 -4.58 1.60
C GLY A 56 -12.32 -5.27 2.78
N MET A 57 -11.68 -6.27 3.40
CA MET A 57 -12.22 -6.91 4.60
C MET A 57 -12.30 -5.95 5.79
N HIS A 58 -11.29 -5.10 5.97
CA HIS A 58 -11.27 -4.09 7.03
C HIS A 58 -12.41 -3.08 6.87
N LEU A 59 -12.62 -2.57 5.66
CA LEU A 59 -13.66 -1.57 5.36
C LEU A 59 -15.09 -2.14 5.45
N THR A 60 -15.25 -3.44 5.23
CA THR A 60 -16.57 -4.12 5.25
C THR A 60 -16.91 -4.79 6.57
N GLY A 61 -16.05 -4.70 7.60
CA GLY A 61 -16.28 -5.31 8.91
C GLY A 61 -16.11 -6.84 8.96
N GLY A 62 -15.56 -7.44 7.88
CA GLY A 62 -15.09 -8.82 7.84
C GLY A 62 -16.16 -9.90 7.64
N SER A 63 -16.46 -10.21 6.38
CA SER A 63 -16.67 -11.60 5.93
C SER A 63 -16.32 -11.69 4.45
N ALA A 64 -15.11 -12.15 4.14
CA ALA A 64 -14.73 -12.41 2.75
C ALA A 64 -15.38 -13.73 2.32
N THR A 65 -16.56 -13.67 1.73
CA THR A 65 -17.11 -14.83 1.03
C THR A 65 -16.29 -15.05 -0.23
N ILE A 66 -15.41 -16.04 -0.16
CA ILE A 66 -14.80 -16.66 -1.34
C ILE A 66 -15.89 -17.52 -1.99
N HIS A 67 -16.66 -16.90 -2.89
CA HIS A 67 -17.54 -17.62 -3.81
C HIS A 67 -16.72 -18.22 -4.95
#